data_AF-A0A9C9TBC9-F1
#
_entry.id   AF-A0A9C9TBC9-F1
#
_cell.length_a   1.000
_cell.length_b   1.000
_cell.length_c   1.000
_cell.angle_alpha   90.00
_cell.angle_beta   90.00
_cell.angle_gamma   90.00
#
_symmetry.space_group_name_H-M   'P 1'
#
loop_
_entity.id
_entity.type
_entity.pdbx_description
1 polymer ?
#
loop_
_entity_poly.entity_id
_entity_poly.type
_entity_poly.pdbx_seq_one_letter_code
_entity_poly.pdbx_strand_id
1 'polypeptide(L)'
;MAKGMVVIDEDRCKGCGLCVMVCPKQVLQLAESRFNAKGYRPVEGVNPEACTGCAMCAAICPDVVFTVYRQKRKPQRAAAVV
;
A
#
# COMPACT_ATOMS: atom_id res chain seq x y z
N MET A 1 -6.37 14.40 -5.10
CA MET A 1 -5.65 13.78 -3.96
C MET A 1 -4.28 13.32 -4.42
N ALA A 2 -3.32 13.15 -3.50
CA ALA A 2 -2.01 12.56 -3.85
C ALA A 2 -2.18 11.11 -4.34
N LYS A 3 -1.33 10.67 -5.28
CA LYS A 3 -1.28 9.29 -5.79
C LYS A 3 -0.01 8.60 -5.28
N GLY A 4 -0.12 7.30 -5.03
CA GLY A 4 1.00 6.44 -4.64
C GLY A 4 0.83 5.01 -5.13
N MET A 5 1.82 4.19 -4.83
CA MET A 5 1.90 2.78 -5.19
C MET A 5 2.65 2.06 -4.07
N VAL A 6 2.36 0.77 -3.87
CA VAL A 6 3.13 -0.09 -2.97
C VAL A 6 3.61 -1.32 -3.72
N VAL A 7 4.81 -1.78 -3.37
CA VAL A 7 5.35 -3.09 -3.77
C VAL A 7 5.43 -3.93 -2.51
N ILE A 8 5.01 -5.19 -2.62
CA ILE A 8 4.83 -6.12 -1.49
C ILE A 8 5.80 -7.28 -1.70
N ASP A 9 6.66 -7.52 -0.72
CA ASP A 9 7.47 -8.73 -0.63
C ASP A 9 6.61 -9.89 -0.09
N GLU A 10 6.04 -10.67 -1.00
CA GLU A 10 5.13 -11.76 -0.64
C GLU A 10 5.82 -12.87 0.15
N ASP A 11 7.12 -13.12 -0.09
CA ASP A 11 7.87 -14.21 0.58
C ASP A 11 8.13 -13.92 2.07
N ARG A 12 8.11 -12.64 2.45
CA ARG A 12 8.21 -12.20 3.85
C ARG A 12 6.86 -11.98 4.50
N CYS A 13 5.78 -11.85 3.73
CA CYS A 13 4.46 -11.59 4.27
C CYS A 13 3.91 -12.81 5.04
N LYS A 14 3.49 -12.60 6.29
CA LYS A 14 2.86 -13.64 7.14
C LYS A 14 1.34 -13.56 7.19
N GLY A 15 0.72 -12.66 6.42
CA GLY A 15 -0.74 -12.57 6.32
C GLY A 15 -1.45 -12.07 7.60
N CYS A 16 -0.80 -11.25 8.43
CA CYS A 16 -1.36 -10.82 9.73
C CYS A 16 -2.51 -9.80 9.64
N GLY A 17 -2.76 -9.20 8.48
CA GLY A 17 -3.89 -8.28 8.25
C GLY A 17 -3.79 -6.88 8.87
N LEU A 18 -2.75 -6.56 9.64
CA LEU A 18 -2.59 -5.23 10.25
C LEU A 18 -2.60 -4.07 9.23
N CYS A 19 -1.94 -4.29 8.09
CA CYS A 19 -1.89 -3.32 6.99
C CYS A 19 -3.26 -3.09 6.33
N VAL A 20 -4.13 -4.11 6.30
CA VAL A 20 -5.51 -4.01 5.80
C VAL A 20 -6.34 -3.13 6.73
N MET A 21 -6.25 -3.37 8.04
CA MET A 21 -6.99 -2.61 9.05
C MET A 21 -6.61 -1.12 9.07
N VAL A 22 -5.33 -0.80 8.92
CA VAL A 22 -4.84 0.59 9.02
C VAL A 22 -5.01 1.38 7.71
N CYS A 23 -5.28 0.72 6.59
CA CYS A 23 -5.31 1.40 5.30
C CYS A 23 -6.55 2.31 5.17
N PRO A 24 -6.40 3.65 5.14
CA PRO A 24 -7.54 4.57 5.12
C PRO A 24 -8.29 4.56 3.78
N LYS A 25 -7.71 3.93 2.76
CA LYS A 25 -8.27 3.80 1.42
C LYS A 25 -8.73 2.38 1.11
N GLN A 26 -8.54 1.44 2.05
CA GLN A 26 -8.94 0.04 1.91
C GLN A 26 -8.46 -0.60 0.60
N VAL A 27 -7.23 -0.29 0.18
CA VAL A 27 -6.66 -0.76 -1.09
C VAL A 27 -5.95 -2.11 -0.98
N LEU A 28 -5.92 -2.69 0.22
CA LEU A 28 -5.24 -3.94 0.54
C LEU A 28 -6.24 -4.95 1.12
N GLN A 29 -6.06 -6.23 0.81
CA GLN A 29 -6.75 -7.35 1.46
C GLN A 29 -5.80 -8.53 1.68
N LEU A 30 -6.19 -9.52 2.48
CA LEU A 30 -5.50 -10.80 2.50
C LEU A 30 -5.95 -11.63 1.29
N ALA A 31 -5.01 -12.28 0.61
CA ALA A 31 -5.34 -13.12 -0.53
C ALA A 31 -6.33 -14.23 -0.15
N GLU A 32 -7.40 -14.37 -0.91
CA GLU A 32 -8.47 -15.33 -0.60
C GLU A 32 -8.09 -16.76 -1.01
N SER A 33 -7.48 -16.90 -2.19
CA SER A 33 -7.21 -18.17 -2.85
C SER A 33 -5.72 -18.44 -3.11
N ARG A 34 -4.85 -17.48 -2.82
CA ARG A 34 -3.39 -17.61 -3.02
C ARG A 34 -2.66 -17.81 -1.70
N PHE A 35 -1.65 -18.68 -1.75
CA PHE A 35 -0.67 -18.86 -0.69
C PHE A 35 0.73 -18.54 -1.23
N ASN A 36 1.59 -18.00 -0.37
CA ASN A 36 3.02 -17.87 -0.68
C ASN A 36 3.78 -19.17 -0.41
N ALA A 37 5.08 -19.20 -0.70
CA ALA A 37 5.94 -20.39 -0.51
C ALA A 37 5.98 -20.93 0.94
N LYS A 38 5.59 -20.11 1.93
CA LYS A 38 5.56 -20.48 3.35
C LYS A 38 4.16 -20.90 3.83
N GLY A 39 3.17 -20.95 2.93
CA GLY A 39 1.81 -21.34 3.26
C GLY A 39 0.97 -20.25 3.94
N TYR A 40 1.43 -18.99 3.96
CA TYR A 40 0.62 -17.87 4.44
C TYR A 40 -0.23 -17.32 3.30
N ARG A 41 -1.36 -16.68 3.64
CA ARG A 41 -2.13 -15.84 2.72
C ARG A 41 -1.53 -14.44 2.70
N PRO A 42 -0.69 -14.08 1.71
CA PRO A 42 -0.06 -12.78 1.68
C PRO A 42 -1.10 -11.67 1.49
N VAL A 43 -0.73 -10.45 1.81
CA VAL A 43 -1.53 -9.27 1.48
C VAL A 43 -1.41 -8.96 -0.02
N GLU A 44 -2.51 -8.60 -0.64
CA GLU A 44 -2.60 -8.20 -2.06
C GLU A 44 -3.36 -6.88 -2.22
N GLY A 45 -3.17 -6.22 -3.37
CA GLY A 45 -3.86 -4.99 -3.70
C GLY A 45 -5.17 -5.24 -4.45
N VAL A 46 -6.26 -4.59 -4.04
CA VAL A 46 -7.59 -4.70 -4.70
C VAL A 46 -7.96 -3.48 -5.53
N ASN A 47 -7.53 -2.30 -5.09
CA ASN A 47 -7.76 -1.02 -5.75
C ASN A 47 -6.49 -0.17 -5.62
N PRO A 48 -5.38 -0.59 -6.25
CA PRO A 48 -4.09 0.08 -6.10
C PRO A 48 -4.13 1.55 -6.58
N GLU A 49 -5.05 1.91 -7.47
CA GLU A 49 -5.23 3.26 -8.02
C GLU A 49 -5.71 4.29 -6.98
N ALA A 50 -6.40 3.86 -5.93
CA ALA A 50 -6.80 4.72 -4.81
C ALA A 50 -5.67 4.96 -3.78
N CYS A 51 -4.52 4.29 -3.93
CA CYS A 51 -3.39 4.47 -3.03
C CYS A 51 -2.86 5.91 -3.06
N THR A 52 -2.63 6.49 -1.89
CA THR A 52 -2.12 7.88 -1.75
C THR A 52 -0.63 7.94 -1.43
N GLY A 53 0.01 6.79 -1.18
CA GLY A 53 1.39 6.69 -0.73
C GLY A 53 1.60 7.23 0.69
N CYS A 54 0.63 7.07 1.60
CA CYS A 54 0.71 7.56 2.98
C CYS A 54 1.64 6.74 3.90
N ALA A 55 2.09 5.57 3.45
CA ALA A 55 3.01 4.67 4.16
C ALA A 55 2.52 4.07 5.49
N MET A 56 1.24 4.19 5.85
CA MET A 56 0.70 3.56 7.07
C MET A 56 0.85 2.03 7.07
N CYS A 57 0.70 1.39 5.89
CA CYS A 57 0.93 -0.06 5.75
C CYS A 57 2.38 -0.45 6.06
N ALA A 58 3.36 0.35 5.64
CA ALA A 58 4.77 0.12 5.93
C ALA A 58 5.11 0.37 7.40
N ALA A 59 4.56 1.42 7.99
CA ALA A 59 4.79 1.77 9.39
C ALA A 59 4.24 0.72 10.37
N ILE A 60 3.08 0.11 10.07
CA ILE A 60 2.48 -0.90 10.95
C ILE A 60 3.04 -2.31 10.72
N CYS A 61 3.72 -2.57 9.60
CA CYS A 61 4.10 -3.92 9.22
C CYS A 61 5.28 -4.43 10.07
N PRO A 62 5.09 -5.47 10.90
CA PRO A 62 6.16 -6.00 11.74
C PRO A 62 7.26 -6.69 10.91
N ASP A 63 6.91 -7.23 9.75
CA ASP A 63 7.84 -7.95 8.87
C ASP A 63 8.46 -7.05 7.79
N VAL A 64 8.12 -5.75 7.75
CA VAL A 64 8.68 -4.73 6.84
C VAL A 64 8.65 -5.17 5.37
N VAL A 65 7.46 -5.54 4.88
CA VAL A 65 7.30 -6.11 3.52
C VAL A 65 6.93 -5.09 2.44
N PHE A 66 6.67 -3.83 2.82
CA PHE A 66 6.19 -2.81 1.90
C PHE A 66 7.30 -1.86 1.46
N THR A 67 7.45 -1.67 0.16
CA THR A 67 8.10 -0.49 -0.41
C THR A 67 7.04 0.48 -0.91
N VAL A 68 7.07 1.73 -0.45
CA VAL A 68 6.02 2.73 -0.73
C VAL A 68 6.55 3.84 -1.62
N TYR A 69 5.86 4.05 -2.75
CA TYR A 69 6.13 5.13 -3.69
C TYR A 69 5.02 6.18 -3.60
N ARG A 70 5.42 7.46 -3.55
CA ARG A 70 4.50 8.60 -3.57
C ARG A 70 4.85 9.52 -4.73
N GLN A 71 3.86 9.86 -5.55
CA GLN A 71 4.09 10.80 -6.65
C GLN A 71 4.44 12.17 -6.09
N LYS A 72 5.52 12.77 -6.61
CA LYS A 72 5.88 14.16 -6.28
C LYS A 72 4.76 15.08 -6.75
N ARG A 73 4.29 15.96 -5.86
CA ARG A 73 3.32 17.01 -6.23
C ARG A 73 4.02 17.98 -7.19
N LYS A 74 3.58 18.06 -8.45
CA LYS A 74 3.95 19.22 -9.29
C LYS A 74 3.39 20.46 -8.58
N PRO A 75 4.20 21.49 -8.30
CA PRO A 75 3.65 22.76 -7.83
C PRO A 75 2.68 23.24 -8.91
N GLN A 76 1.40 23.36 -8.55
CA GLN A 76 0.46 24.08 -9.38
C GLN A 76 1.00 25.50 -9.43
N ARG A 77 1.47 25.94 -10.61
CA ARG A 77 1.81 27.34 -10.84
C ARG A 77 0.70 28.16 -10.22
N ALA A 78 1.05 29.05 -9.30
CA ALA A 78 0.14 30.02 -8.71
C ALA A 78 -0.74 30.52 -9.86
N ALA A 79 -2.04 30.20 -9.80
CA ALA A 79 -2.98 30.65 -10.79
C ALA A 79 -2.73 32.15 -10.96
N ALA A 80 -2.38 32.53 -12.17
CA ALA A 80 -2.03 33.90 -12.51
C ALA A 80 -3.18 34.79 -12.01
N VAL A 81 -2.93 35.54 -10.95
CA VAL A 81 -3.78 36.66 -10.57
C VAL A 81 -3.43 37.74 -11.58
N VAL A 82 -4.16 37.73 -12.70
CA VAL A 82 -4.23 38.82 -13.67
C VAL A 82 -5.64 39.38 -13.57
#